data_AF-A0A2C5ZC59-F1
#
_entry.id   AF-A0A2C5ZC59-F1
#
_cell.length_a   1.000
_cell.length_b   1.000
_cell.length_c   1.000
_cell.angle_alpha   90.00
_cell.angle_beta   90.00
_cell.angle_gamma   90.00
#
_symmetry.space_group_name_H-M   'P 1'
#
loop_
_entity.id
_entity.type
_entity.pdbx_description
1 polymer ?
#
loop_
_entity_poly.entity_id
_entity_poly.type
_entity_poly.pdbx_seq_one_letter_code
_entity_poly.pdbx_strand_id
1 'polypeptide(L)'
;MLDIRIRLKILEIINLSLEKNNEEKNTIFFNFMGHCSSFCISIHYDGWKNNKEPDYRKNLYFTDLLIKEKLKELDEIIEVLKNLK
;
A
#
# COMPACT_ATOMS: atom_id res chain seq x y z
N MET A 1 11.05 14.66 8.45
CA MET A 1 9.57 14.75 8.47
C MET A 1 9.08 14.21 7.14
N LEU A 2 8.05 13.35 7.11
CA LEU A 2 7.62 12.71 5.87
C LEU A 2 7.12 13.75 4.85
N ASP A 3 7.63 13.69 3.62
CA ASP A 3 7.24 14.59 2.52
C ASP A 3 5.71 14.60 2.34
N ILE A 4 5.14 15.79 2.17
CA ILE A 4 3.68 15.96 2.09
C ILE A 4 3.06 15.17 0.93
N ARG A 5 3.77 15.04 -0.20
CA ARG A 5 3.29 14.29 -1.37
C ARG A 5 3.23 12.79 -1.08
N ILE A 6 4.21 12.27 -0.34
CA ILE A 6 4.21 10.88 0.13
C ILE A 6 3.02 10.65 1.07
N ARG A 7 2.80 11.57 2.02
CA ARG A 7 1.66 11.50 2.96
C ARG A 7 0.32 11.46 2.23
N LEU A 8 0.11 12.33 1.24
CA LEU A 8 -1.12 12.37 0.46
C LEU A 8 -1.36 11.07 -0.31
N LYS A 9 -0.33 10.48 -0.93
CA LYS A 9 -0.45 9.18 -1.60
C LYS A 9 -0.74 8.02 -0.64
N ILE A 10 -0.12 8.00 0.55
CA ILE A 10 -0.44 7.00 1.56
C ILE A 10 -1.91 7.09 1.98
N LEU A 11 -2.46 8.30 2.15
CA LEU A 11 -3.88 8.49 2.48
C LEU A 11 -4.80 8.01 1.34
N GLU A 12 -4.45 8.28 0.08
CA GLU A 12 -5.18 7.74 -1.08
C GLU A 12 -5.18 6.20 -1.08
N ILE A 13 -4.02 5.58 -0.85
CA ILE A 13 -3.89 4.12 -0.75
C ILE A 13 -4.74 3.55 0.38
N ILE A 14 -4.74 4.19 1.56
CA ILE A 14 -5.54 3.75 2.71
C ILE A 14 -7.03 3.80 2.36
N ASN A 15 -7.51 4.91 1.79
CA ASN A 15 -8.92 5.04 1.40
C ASN A 15 -9.33 3.97 0.38
N LEU A 16 -8.55 3.80 -0.70
CA LEU A 16 -8.79 2.75 -1.69
C LEU A 16 -8.76 1.35 -1.09
N SER A 17 -7.84 1.09 -0.16
CA SER A 17 -7.75 -0.21 0.52
C SER A 17 -8.96 -0.49 1.39
N LEU A 18 -9.49 0.52 2.09
CA LEU A 18 -10.71 0.40 2.89
C LEU A 18 -11.95 0.14 2.01
N GLU A 19 -12.07 0.84 0.89
CA GLU A 19 -13.14 0.62 -0.10
C GLU A 19 -13.07 -0.81 -0.66
N LYS A 20 -11.89 -1.25 -1.09
CA LYS A 20 -11.69 -2.58 -1.69
C LYS A 20 -11.79 -3.74 -0.71
N ASN A 21 -11.44 -3.54 0.56
CA ASN A 21 -11.66 -4.54 1.60
C ASN A 21 -13.13 -4.74 1.95
N ASN A 22 -13.99 -3.77 1.62
CA ASN A 22 -15.43 -3.92 1.78
C ASN A 22 -16.08 -4.72 0.63
N GLU A 23 -15.31 -5.04 -0.44
CA GLU A 23 -15.71 -5.96 -1.51
C GLU A 23 -15.38 -7.41 -1.09
N GLU A 24 -16.26 -8.39 -1.35
CA GLU A 24 -16.16 -9.75 -0.77
C GLU A 24 -14.90 -10.56 -1.15
N LYS A 25 -14.14 -10.12 -2.16
CA LYS A 25 -13.11 -10.94 -2.80
C LYS A 25 -11.69 -10.68 -2.28
N ASN A 26 -11.34 -9.42 -2.02
CA ASN A 26 -9.96 -9.03 -1.78
C ASN A 26 -9.71 -8.89 -0.26
N THR A 27 -8.49 -9.20 0.19
CA THR A 27 -8.04 -8.83 1.54
C THR A 27 -6.73 -8.09 1.46
N ILE A 28 -6.74 -6.84 1.92
CA ILE A 28 -5.64 -5.88 1.85
C ILE A 28 -5.25 -5.55 3.29
N PHE A 29 -3.97 -5.78 3.61
CA PHE A 29 -3.36 -5.28 4.83
C PHE A 29 -2.40 -4.15 4.48
N PHE A 30 -2.37 -3.12 5.32
CA PHE A 30 -1.37 -2.07 5.25
C PHE A 30 -0.88 -1.70 6.65
N ASN A 31 0.35 -1.21 6.72
CA ASN A 31 0.95 -0.71 7.97
C ASN A 31 1.86 0.49 7.66
N PHE A 32 1.84 1.49 8.54
CA PHE A 32 2.80 2.58 8.53
C PHE A 32 3.64 2.54 9.80
N MET A 33 4.96 2.39 9.66
CA MET A 33 5.90 2.26 10.78
C MET A 33 6.61 3.61 10.99
N GLY A 34 6.09 4.42 11.92
CA GLY A 34 6.57 5.79 12.15
C GLY A 34 8.05 5.89 12.55
N HIS A 35 8.57 4.91 13.30
CA HIS A 35 9.98 4.86 13.71
C HIS A 35 10.95 4.82 12.51
N CYS A 36 10.62 4.05 11.47
CA CYS A 36 11.47 3.87 10.30
C CYS A 36 11.01 4.68 9.09
N SER A 37 9.95 5.49 9.22
CA SER A 37 9.27 6.13 8.10
C SER A 37 9.05 5.16 6.94
N SER A 38 8.35 4.05 7.19
CA SER A 38 8.06 3.04 6.17
C SER A 38 6.58 2.74 6.04
N PHE A 39 6.17 2.34 4.83
CA PHE A 39 4.82 1.91 4.49
C PHE A 39 4.88 0.53 3.86
N CYS A 40 4.07 -0.39 4.36
CA CYS A 40 3.97 -1.74 3.83
C CYS A 40 2.53 -2.02 3.44
N ILE A 41 2.35 -2.70 2.32
CA ILE A 41 1.04 -3.18 1.85
C ILE A 41 1.17 -4.62 1.35
N SER A 42 0.16 -5.43 1.64
CA SER A 42 0.02 -6.79 1.12
C SER A 42 -1.43 -7.06 0.72
N ILE A 43 -1.62 -7.64 -0.46
CA ILE A 43 -2.94 -7.88 -1.05
C ILE A 43 -3.09 -9.37 -1.35
N HIS A 44 -4.24 -9.93 -0.96
CA HIS A 44 -4.70 -11.27 -1.31
C HIS A 44 -5.92 -11.13 -2.22
N TYR A 45 -5.82 -11.56 -3.49
CA TYR A 45 -6.87 -11.30 -4.50
C TYR A 45 -8.11 -12.18 -4.39
N ASP A 46 -8.05 -13.23 -3.55
CA ASP A 46 -9.12 -14.22 -3.34
C ASP A 46 -9.35 -14.47 -1.83
N GLY A 47 -9.18 -13.40 -1.06
CA GLY A 47 -9.27 -13.40 0.38
C GLY A 47 -8.01 -13.93 1.06
N TRP A 48 -7.81 -13.49 2.30
CA TRP A 48 -6.75 -14.03 3.13
C TRP A 48 -7.05 -15.47 3.58
N LYS A 49 -6.02 -16.32 3.58
CA LYS A 49 -6.08 -17.71 4.06
C LYS A 49 -4.82 -18.03 4.86
N ASN A 50 -4.95 -18.86 5.90
CA ASN A 50 -3.81 -19.34 6.67
C ASN A 50 -2.73 -19.94 5.75
N ASN A 51 -1.47 -19.58 6.01
CA ASN A 51 -0.29 -20.06 5.27
C ASN A 51 -0.26 -19.71 3.76
N LYS A 52 -1.14 -18.81 3.28
CA LYS A 52 -1.03 -18.25 1.93
C LYS A 52 -0.24 -16.95 2.00
N GLU A 53 0.86 -16.86 1.28
CA GLU A 53 1.54 -15.58 1.04
C GLU A 53 0.64 -14.62 0.24
N PRO A 54 0.83 -13.30 0.37
CA PRO A 54 0.08 -12.33 -0.42
C PRO A 54 0.44 -12.43 -1.90
N ASP A 55 -0.56 -12.23 -2.75
CA ASP A 55 -0.40 -12.21 -4.21
C ASP A 55 0.37 -10.95 -4.67
N TYR A 56 0.32 -9.89 -3.87
CA TYR A 56 1.12 -8.67 -4.05
C TYR A 56 1.66 -8.16 -2.72
N ARG A 57 2.93 -7.76 -2.68
CA ARG A 57 3.57 -7.17 -1.49
C ARG A 57 4.54 -6.07 -1.87
N LYS A 58 4.45 -4.92 -1.19
CA LYS A 58 5.43 -3.84 -1.27
C LYS A 58 5.78 -3.36 0.13
N ASN A 59 7.08 -3.14 0.35
CA ASN A 59 7.62 -2.49 1.54
C ASN A 59 8.41 -1.26 1.07
N LEU A 60 8.00 -0.09 1.51
CA LEU A 60 8.58 1.20 1.12
C LEU A 60 9.24 1.85 2.32
N TYR A 61 10.48 2.29 2.15
CA TYR A 61 11.22 3.08 3.14
C TYR A 61 11.41 4.48 2.59
N PHE A 62 11.00 5.49 3.35
CA PHE A 62 11.08 6.89 2.93
C PHE A 62 12.34 7.52 3.49
N THR A 63 13.39 7.53 2.66
CA THR A 63 14.62 8.30 2.90
C THR A 63 14.64 9.54 2.00
N ASP A 64 15.18 10.65 2.49
CA ASP A 64 15.16 11.94 1.78
C ASP A 64 15.80 11.90 0.37
N LEU A 65 16.72 10.97 0.13
CA LEU A 65 17.43 10.84 -1.15
C LEU A 65 16.58 10.26 -2.30
N LEU A 66 15.43 9.64 -2.02
CA LEU A 66 14.70 8.81 -3.01
C LEU A 66 13.23 9.20 -3.19
N ILE A 67 12.83 10.43 -2.82
CA ILE A 67 11.42 10.85 -2.82
C ILE A 67 10.75 10.62 -4.18
N LYS A 68 11.41 10.95 -5.30
CA LYS A 68 10.84 10.78 -6.65
C LYS A 68 10.55 9.31 -6.99
N GLU A 69 11.43 8.41 -6.59
CA GLU A 69 11.25 6.98 -6.79
C GLU A 69 10.13 6.45 -5.91
N LYS A 70 10.09 6.86 -4.64
CA LYS A 70 9.04 6.45 -3.70
C LYS A 70 7.67 6.95 -4.12
N LEU A 71 7.56 8.13 -4.72
CA LEU A 71 6.31 8.62 -5.31
C LEU A 71 5.82 7.71 -6.44
N LYS A 72 6.72 7.24 -7.32
CA LYS A 72 6.37 6.29 -8.39
C LYS A 72 5.91 4.94 -7.84
N GLU A 73 6.61 4.40 -6.84
CA GLU A 73 6.20 3.13 -6.24
C GLU A 73 4.82 3.24 -5.55
N LEU A 74 4.49 4.40 -4.98
CA LEU A 74 3.16 4.66 -4.44
C LEU A 74 2.11 4.78 -5.55
N ASP A 75 2.44 5.40 -6.69
CA ASP A 75 1.56 5.42 -7.88
C ASP A 75 1.28 4.02 -8.41
N GLU A 76 2.28 3.15 -8.46
CA GLU A 76 2.13 1.73 -8.84
C GLU A 76 1.15 1.01 -7.90
N ILE A 77 1.26 1.23 -6.58
CA ILE A 77 0.33 0.64 -5.60
C ILE A 77 -1.10 1.14 -5.84
N ILE A 78 -1.28 2.44 -6.10
CA ILE A 78 -2.60 3.03 -6.40
C ILE A 78 -3.20 2.38 -7.64
N GLU A 79 -2.41 2.20 -8.70
CA GLU A 79 -2.87 1.57 -9.93
C GLU A 79 -3.23 0.09 -9.74
N VAL A 80 -2.45 -0.64 -8.94
CA VAL A 80 -2.80 -2.02 -8.55
C VAL A 80 -4.16 -2.05 -7.84
N LEU A 81 -4.37 -1.18 -6.85
CA LEU A 81 -5.63 -1.10 -6.10
C LEU A 81 -6.83 -0.74 -6.98
N LYS A 82 -6.66 0.21 -7.92
CA LYS A 82 -7.72 0.62 -8.85
C LYS A 82 -8.13 -0.50 -9.81
N ASN A 83 -7.21 -1.41 -10.14
CA ASN A 83 -7.45 -2.55 -11.02
C ASN A 83 -7.94 -3.81 -10.29
N LEU A 84 -8.06 -3.79 -8.96
CA LEU A 84 -8.66 -4.89 -8.21
C LEU A 84 -10.15 -5.01 -8.54
N LYS A 85 -10.55 -6.25 -8.87
CA LYS A 85 -11.94 -6.65 -9.15
C LYS A 85 -12.60 -7.27 -7.95
#